data_AF-A0A370K4B6-F1
#
_entry.id   AF-A0A370K4B6-F1
#
_cell.length_a   1.000
_cell.length_b   1.000
_cell.length_c   1.000
_cell.angle_alpha   90.00
_cell.angle_beta   90.00
_cell.angle_gamma   90.00
#
_symmetry.space_group_name_H-M   'P 1'
#
loop_
_entity.id
_entity.type
_entity.pdbx_description
1 polymer ?
#
loop_
_entity_poly.entity_id
_entity_poly.type
_entity_poly.pdbx_seq_one_letter_code
_entity_poly.pdbx_strand_id
1 'polypeptide(L)'
;MVFSMLVNLLIIPLYAGYLRMVDAAERGLPARATDIFAPYRQGEAWRLIGYGLAKFGLYLVLVGIVIALTGSGIASWYWQLVTAQAAHQPLPGLPQGFGTAVALLLVLWLFILGFYAISLGQVALRQRSVFGAIGDGMVGALKNLLPLLVFAVGLLLALIVGLIAFALVAFLLALLGGLVGPWLAIVLMIPLDVALILTMFAVMFGTMYHLWRDVCGDDIATGMEPAIAA
;
A
#
# COMPACT_ATOMS: atom_id res chain seq x y z
N MET A 1 1.51 -11.03 -19.96
CA MET A 1 0.76 -10.94 -18.67
C MET A 1 1.36 -11.83 -17.59
N VAL A 2 1.54 -13.14 -17.80
CA VAL A 2 2.08 -14.07 -16.78
C VAL A 2 3.44 -13.62 -16.21
N PHE A 3 4.37 -13.19 -17.07
CA PHE A 3 5.68 -12.69 -16.63
C PHE A 3 5.56 -11.49 -15.66
N SER A 4 4.70 -10.52 -15.96
CA SER A 4 4.47 -9.35 -15.10
C SER A 4 3.84 -9.74 -13.74
N MET A 5 2.95 -10.74 -13.74
CA MET A 5 2.39 -11.27 -12.49
C MET A 5 3.44 -11.95 -11.62
N LEU A 6 4.34 -12.75 -12.23
CA LEU A 6 5.44 -13.40 -11.52
C LEU A 6 6.40 -12.37 -10.93
N VAL A 7 6.75 -11.32 -11.69
CA VAL A 7 7.60 -10.22 -11.19
C VAL A 7 6.94 -9.53 -10.00
N ASN A 8 5.63 -9.24 -10.06
CA ASN A 8 4.93 -8.59 -8.95
C ASN A 8 4.90 -9.45 -7.67
N LEU A 9 4.81 -10.78 -7.81
CA LEU A 9 4.92 -11.69 -6.67
C LEU A 9 6.30 -11.64 -6.01
N LEU A 10 7.37 -11.48 -6.81
CA LEU A 10 8.75 -11.28 -6.35
C LEU A 10 9.01 -9.87 -5.77
N ILE A 11 8.01 -8.99 -5.70
CA ILE A 11 8.17 -7.71 -5.01
C ILE A 11 7.73 -7.83 -3.54
N ILE A 12 6.84 -8.76 -3.22
CA ILE A 12 6.24 -8.87 -1.88
C ILE A 12 7.30 -9.15 -0.80
N PRO A 13 8.29 -10.04 -0.99
CA PRO A 13 9.35 -10.20 -0.02
C PRO A 13 10.25 -8.95 0.14
N LEU A 14 10.40 -8.12 -0.91
CA LEU A 14 11.14 -6.85 -0.79
C LEU A 14 10.39 -5.89 0.14
N TYR A 15 9.06 -5.83 0.05
CA TYR A 15 8.25 -4.97 0.92
C TYR A 15 8.38 -5.38 2.39
N ALA A 16 8.42 -6.68 2.68
CA ALA A 16 8.70 -7.17 4.03
C ALA A 16 10.13 -6.83 4.50
N GLY A 17 11.12 -6.93 3.60
CA GLY A 17 12.49 -6.53 3.89
C GLY A 17 12.61 -5.03 4.17
N TYR A 18 11.86 -4.19 3.44
CA TYR A 18 11.79 -2.75 3.68
C TYR A 18 11.20 -2.46 5.07
N LEU A 19 10.11 -3.12 5.46
CA LEU A 19 9.56 -2.97 6.82
C LEU A 19 10.56 -3.37 7.91
N ARG A 20 11.36 -4.43 7.70
CA ARG A 20 12.44 -4.81 8.63
C ARG A 20 13.54 -3.76 8.70
N MET A 21 13.89 -3.16 7.57
CA MET A 21 14.87 -2.07 7.52
C MET A 21 14.37 -0.85 8.31
N VAL A 22 13.07 -0.51 8.18
CA VAL A 22 12.45 0.56 8.97
C VAL A 22 12.43 0.22 10.46
N ASP A 23 12.00 -0.99 10.84
CA ASP A 23 12.01 -1.44 12.25
C ASP A 23 13.42 -1.40 12.86
N ALA A 24 14.44 -1.81 12.11
CA ALA A 24 15.82 -1.74 12.55
C ALA A 24 16.29 -0.29 12.75
N ALA A 25 15.99 0.61 11.80
CA ALA A 25 16.34 2.02 11.89
C ALA A 25 15.67 2.69 13.10
N GLU A 26 14.38 2.43 13.31
CA GLU A 26 13.59 2.98 14.43
C GLU A 26 14.07 2.49 15.80
N ARG A 27 14.64 1.28 15.88
CA ARG A 27 15.23 0.73 17.11
C ARG A 27 16.70 1.11 17.30
N GLY A 28 17.27 1.92 16.42
CA GLY A 28 18.70 2.28 16.46
C GLY A 28 19.64 1.10 16.16
N LEU A 29 19.14 0.04 15.51
CA LEU A 29 19.95 -1.09 15.06
C LEU A 29 20.61 -0.75 13.71
N PRO A 30 21.72 -1.42 13.34
CA PRO A 30 22.33 -1.24 12.03
C PRO A 30 21.35 -1.58 10.89
N ALA A 31 21.05 -0.59 10.04
CA ALA A 31 20.18 -0.73 8.88
C ALA A 31 20.94 -0.38 7.60
N ARG A 32 21.00 -1.31 6.63
CA ARG A 32 21.63 -1.12 5.32
C ARG A 32 20.61 -1.26 4.21
N ALA A 33 20.81 -0.53 3.11
CA ALA A 33 19.93 -0.62 1.94
C ALA A 33 19.81 -2.05 1.38
N THR A 34 20.87 -2.87 1.51
CA THR A 34 20.87 -4.27 1.08
C THR A 34 20.00 -5.19 1.94
N ASP A 35 19.56 -4.75 3.11
CA ASP A 35 18.78 -5.56 4.04
C ASP A 35 17.34 -5.76 3.56
N ILE A 36 16.89 -4.95 2.59
CA ILE A 36 15.63 -5.15 1.87
C ILE A 36 15.57 -6.55 1.21
N PHE A 37 16.72 -7.11 0.84
CA PHE A 37 16.82 -8.45 0.26
C PHE A 37 16.94 -9.58 1.30
N ALA A 38 16.93 -9.27 2.61
CA ALA A 38 17.09 -10.26 3.67
C ALA A 38 16.08 -11.42 3.60
N PRO A 39 14.78 -11.20 3.30
CA PRO A 39 13.82 -12.31 3.20
C PRO A 39 14.15 -13.34 2.12
N TYR A 40 14.82 -12.94 1.04
CA TYR A 40 15.32 -13.87 0.03
C TYR A 40 16.50 -14.69 0.54
N ARG A 41 17.45 -14.02 1.18
CA ARG A 41 18.67 -14.64 1.73
C ARG A 41 18.37 -15.62 2.86
N GLN A 42 17.30 -15.37 3.63
CA GLN A 42 16.90 -16.16 4.78
C GLN A 42 15.91 -17.29 4.43
N GLY A 43 15.53 -17.44 3.15
CA GLY A 43 14.62 -18.50 2.71
C GLY A 43 13.14 -18.25 3.06
N GLU A 44 12.77 -17.03 3.46
CA GLU A 44 11.40 -16.69 3.87
C GLU A 44 10.51 -16.22 2.71
N ALA A 45 11.08 -16.04 1.52
CA ALA A 45 10.39 -15.51 0.35
C ALA A 45 9.09 -16.28 0.02
N TRP A 46 9.09 -17.61 0.13
CA TRP A 46 7.91 -18.42 -0.18
C TRP A 46 6.74 -18.17 0.76
N ARG A 47 6.98 -17.95 2.04
CA ARG A 47 5.93 -17.60 3.00
C ARG A 47 5.32 -16.25 2.66
N LEU A 48 6.14 -15.28 2.28
CA LEU A 48 5.71 -13.92 1.93
C LEU A 48 4.96 -13.89 0.59
N ILE A 49 5.39 -14.70 -0.37
CA ILE A 49 4.68 -14.92 -1.63
C ILE A 49 3.33 -15.59 -1.36
N GLY A 50 3.30 -16.64 -0.52
CA GLY A 50 2.07 -17.31 -0.09
C GLY A 50 1.09 -16.35 0.60
N TYR A 51 1.59 -15.48 1.47
CA TYR A 51 0.81 -14.38 2.03
C TYR A 51 0.25 -13.45 0.95
N GLY A 52 1.08 -13.06 -0.02
CA GLY A 52 0.66 -12.25 -1.17
C GLY A 52 -0.49 -12.86 -1.96
N LEU A 53 -0.42 -14.16 -2.24
CA LEU A 53 -1.46 -14.91 -2.94
C LEU A 53 -2.74 -15.01 -2.10
N ALA A 54 -2.63 -15.31 -0.82
CA ALA A 54 -3.78 -15.38 0.08
C ALA A 54 -4.48 -14.01 0.20
N LYS A 55 -3.70 -12.93 0.35
CA LYS A 55 -4.17 -11.54 0.35
C LYS A 55 -4.89 -11.19 -0.96
N PHE A 56 -4.33 -11.59 -2.10
CA PHE A 56 -4.94 -11.36 -3.41
C PHE A 56 -6.28 -12.09 -3.54
N GLY A 57 -6.36 -13.36 -3.11
CA GLY A 57 -7.61 -14.11 -3.08
C GLY A 57 -8.67 -13.43 -2.21
N LEU A 58 -8.29 -12.98 -1.00
CA LEU A 58 -9.18 -12.22 -0.11
C LEU A 58 -9.67 -10.91 -0.77
N TYR A 59 -8.78 -10.18 -1.44
CA TYR A 59 -9.14 -8.96 -2.16
C TYR A 59 -10.20 -9.23 -3.23
N LEU A 60 -10.04 -10.29 -4.04
CA LEU A 60 -11.03 -10.67 -5.05
C LEU A 60 -12.39 -11.02 -4.44
N VAL A 61 -12.40 -11.74 -3.31
CA VAL A 61 -13.63 -12.06 -2.59
C VAL A 61 -14.33 -10.79 -2.12
N LEU A 62 -13.61 -9.86 -1.49
CA LEU A 62 -14.19 -8.62 -0.97
C LEU A 62 -14.73 -7.71 -2.09
N VAL A 63 -14.00 -7.57 -3.19
CA VAL A 63 -14.49 -6.85 -4.37
C VAL A 63 -15.72 -7.53 -4.97
N GLY A 64 -15.71 -8.86 -5.08
CA GLY A 64 -16.85 -9.64 -5.54
C GLY A 64 -18.11 -9.43 -4.69
N ILE A 65 -17.95 -9.37 -3.37
CA ILE A 65 -19.05 -9.05 -2.43
C ILE A 65 -19.60 -7.65 -2.71
N VAL A 66 -18.75 -6.63 -2.86
CA VAL A 66 -19.21 -5.27 -3.17
C VAL A 66 -20.02 -5.24 -4.47
N ILE A 67 -19.51 -5.86 -5.52
CA ILE A 67 -20.20 -5.93 -6.82
C ILE A 67 -21.56 -6.64 -6.66
N ALA A 68 -21.59 -7.78 -5.97
CA ALA A 68 -22.81 -8.54 -5.75
C ALA A 68 -23.87 -7.75 -4.97
N LEU A 69 -23.46 -6.97 -3.96
CA LEU A 69 -24.37 -6.13 -3.17
C LEU A 69 -24.93 -4.94 -3.95
N THR A 70 -24.17 -4.42 -4.92
CA THR A 70 -24.56 -3.24 -5.73
C THR A 70 -25.36 -3.58 -6.98
N GLY A 71 -25.46 -4.86 -7.32
CA GLY A 71 -26.23 -5.39 -8.45
C GLY A 71 -25.39 -5.76 -9.68
N SER A 72 -25.97 -6.63 -10.53
CA SER A 72 -25.31 -7.20 -11.72
C SER A 72 -25.00 -6.17 -12.83
N GLY A 73 -25.59 -4.97 -12.75
CA GLY A 73 -25.44 -3.92 -13.75
C GLY A 73 -24.02 -3.34 -13.87
N ILE A 74 -23.20 -3.42 -12.82
CA ILE A 74 -21.85 -2.83 -12.82
C ILE A 74 -20.88 -3.69 -13.62
N ALA A 75 -20.95 -5.02 -13.47
CA ALA A 75 -20.09 -5.93 -14.21
C ALA A 75 -20.39 -5.88 -15.71
N SER A 76 -21.68 -5.85 -16.08
CA SER A 76 -22.08 -5.72 -17.50
C SER A 76 -21.72 -4.35 -18.07
N TRP A 77 -21.90 -3.27 -17.29
CA TRP A 77 -21.47 -1.93 -17.68
C TRP A 77 -19.95 -1.85 -17.91
N TYR A 78 -19.14 -2.46 -17.05
CA TYR A 78 -17.68 -2.47 -17.22
C TYR A 78 -17.28 -3.16 -18.53
N TRP A 79 -17.90 -4.29 -18.86
CA TRP A 79 -17.68 -4.95 -20.14
C TRP A 79 -18.08 -4.07 -21.32
N GLN A 80 -19.25 -3.43 -21.26
CA GLN A 80 -19.70 -2.49 -22.29
C GLN A 80 -18.73 -1.33 -22.48
N LEU A 81 -18.20 -0.78 -21.38
CA LEU A 81 -17.23 0.31 -21.39
C LEU A 81 -15.94 -0.11 -22.11
N VAL A 82 -15.38 -1.26 -21.77
CA VAL A 82 -14.16 -1.79 -22.41
C VAL A 82 -14.40 -2.06 -23.90
N THR A 83 -15.55 -2.64 -24.26
CA THR A 83 -15.88 -2.89 -25.67
C THR A 83 -16.10 -1.59 -26.45
N ALA A 84 -16.77 -0.60 -25.85
CA ALA A 84 -17.01 0.70 -26.49
C ALA A 84 -15.70 1.46 -26.70
N GLN A 85 -14.79 1.42 -25.73
CA GLN A 85 -13.46 2.01 -25.88
C GLN A 85 -12.66 1.35 -27.00
N ALA A 86 -12.63 0.01 -27.05
CA ALA A 86 -11.94 -0.72 -28.12
C ALA A 86 -12.54 -0.41 -29.51
N ALA A 87 -13.86 -0.25 -29.58
CA ALA A 87 -14.59 0.04 -30.82
C ALA A 87 -14.68 1.54 -31.14
N HIS A 88 -14.08 2.43 -30.35
CA HIS A 88 -14.21 3.90 -30.47
C HIS A 88 -15.68 4.37 -30.54
N GLN A 89 -16.56 3.66 -29.83
CA GLN A 89 -17.98 3.96 -29.74
C GLN A 89 -18.29 4.91 -28.57
N PRO A 90 -19.46 5.56 -28.56
CA PRO A 90 -19.92 6.36 -27.43
C PRO A 90 -19.89 5.54 -26.13
N LEU A 91 -19.43 6.16 -25.05
CA LEU A 91 -19.33 5.52 -23.75
C LEU A 91 -20.74 5.24 -23.19
N PRO A 92 -20.97 4.05 -22.60
CA PRO A 92 -22.26 3.73 -22.00
C PRO A 92 -22.56 4.66 -20.81
N GLY A 93 -23.83 5.01 -20.62
CA GLY A 93 -24.28 5.79 -19.47
C GLY A 93 -24.01 5.07 -18.14
N LEU A 94 -23.93 5.83 -17.04
CA LEU A 94 -23.68 5.26 -15.72
C LEU A 94 -24.86 4.38 -15.27
N PRO A 95 -24.60 3.14 -14.79
CA PRO A 95 -25.65 2.26 -14.34
C PRO A 95 -26.23 2.72 -13.00
N GLN A 96 -27.44 2.29 -12.70
CA GLN A 96 -28.01 2.48 -11.37
C GLN A 96 -27.13 1.80 -10.31
N GLY A 97 -26.96 2.44 -9.15
CA GLY A 97 -26.11 1.92 -8.07
C GLY A 97 -24.61 2.19 -8.25
N PHE A 98 -24.19 2.81 -9.35
CA PHE A 98 -22.77 3.14 -9.59
C PHE A 98 -22.15 3.97 -8.45
N GLY A 99 -22.81 5.04 -8.02
CA GLY A 99 -22.32 5.89 -6.92
C GLY A 99 -22.13 5.12 -5.61
N THR A 100 -23.08 4.24 -5.28
CA THR A 100 -22.99 3.37 -4.09
C THR A 100 -21.81 2.40 -4.20
N ALA A 101 -21.59 1.79 -5.36
CA ALA A 101 -20.46 0.91 -5.56
C ALA A 101 -19.12 1.63 -5.46
N VAL A 102 -19.01 2.82 -6.04
CA VAL A 102 -17.80 3.66 -5.89
C VAL A 102 -17.56 3.98 -4.42
N ALA A 103 -18.58 4.38 -3.67
CA ALA A 103 -18.45 4.66 -2.24
C ALA A 103 -18.00 3.42 -1.45
N LEU A 104 -18.60 2.25 -1.70
CA LEU A 104 -18.22 1.00 -1.05
C LEU A 104 -16.79 0.55 -1.42
N LEU A 105 -16.39 0.72 -2.69
CA LEU A 105 -15.04 0.42 -3.15
C LEU A 105 -14.00 1.37 -2.52
N LEU A 106 -14.33 2.64 -2.29
CA LEU A 106 -13.47 3.59 -1.58
C LEU A 106 -13.29 3.19 -0.12
N VAL A 107 -14.37 2.82 0.56
CA VAL A 107 -14.31 2.30 1.94
C VAL A 107 -13.49 1.00 1.99
N LEU A 108 -13.72 0.09 1.04
CA LEU A 108 -12.96 -1.14 0.93
C LEU A 108 -11.47 -0.86 0.66
N TRP A 109 -11.14 0.12 -0.18
CA TRP A 109 -9.76 0.50 -0.46
C TRP A 109 -9.05 0.98 0.80
N LEU A 110 -9.70 1.84 1.60
CA LEU A 110 -9.18 2.29 2.89
C LEU A 110 -9.01 1.15 3.88
N PHE A 111 -9.99 0.26 3.95
CA PHE A 111 -9.93 -0.94 4.78
C PHE A 111 -8.73 -1.82 4.39
N ILE A 112 -8.54 -2.09 3.09
CA ILE A 112 -7.45 -2.90 2.57
C ILE A 112 -6.08 -2.26 2.87
N LEU A 113 -5.99 -0.93 2.89
CA LEU A 113 -4.75 -0.23 3.24
C LEU A 113 -4.32 -0.54 4.68
N GLY A 114 -5.21 -0.38 5.65
CA GLY A 114 -4.95 -0.71 7.05
C GLY A 114 -4.71 -2.21 7.26
N PHE A 115 -5.57 -3.05 6.67
CA PHE A 115 -5.43 -4.50 6.68
C PHE A 115 -4.05 -4.93 6.18
N TYR A 116 -3.59 -4.34 5.08
CA TYR A 116 -2.32 -4.69 4.46
C TYR A 116 -1.12 -4.28 5.31
N ALA A 117 -1.12 -3.07 5.85
CA ALA A 117 -0.08 -2.59 6.76
C ALA A 117 0.07 -3.52 7.98
N ILE A 118 -1.04 -3.85 8.63
CA ILE A 118 -1.06 -4.69 9.84
C ILE A 118 -0.64 -6.13 9.52
N SER A 119 -1.30 -6.75 8.55
CA SER A 119 -1.03 -8.17 8.24
C SER A 119 0.36 -8.39 7.66
N LEU A 120 0.87 -7.49 6.81
CA LEU A 120 2.25 -7.59 6.34
C LEU A 120 3.24 -7.38 7.50
N GLY A 121 3.01 -6.41 8.39
CA GLY A 121 3.82 -6.21 9.59
C GLY A 121 3.87 -7.44 10.50
N GLN A 122 2.74 -8.13 10.70
CA GLN A 122 2.67 -9.38 11.46
C GLN A 122 3.52 -10.50 10.83
N VAL A 123 3.42 -10.71 9.51
CA VAL A 123 4.24 -11.72 8.83
C VAL A 123 5.72 -11.32 8.81
N ALA A 124 6.02 -10.06 8.51
CA ALA A 124 7.37 -9.56 8.30
C ALA A 124 8.17 -9.39 9.60
N LEU A 125 7.56 -8.86 10.66
CA LEU A 125 8.25 -8.43 11.88
C LEU A 125 8.00 -9.37 13.07
N ARG A 126 6.84 -10.03 13.13
CA ARG A 126 6.49 -10.96 14.22
C ARG A 126 6.57 -12.43 13.83
N GLN A 127 6.92 -12.73 12.57
CA GLN A 127 7.00 -14.10 12.05
C GLN A 127 5.68 -14.88 12.22
N ARG A 128 4.54 -14.16 12.29
CA ARG A 128 3.21 -14.71 12.44
C ARG A 128 2.87 -15.60 11.24
N SER A 129 2.06 -16.64 11.44
CA SER A 129 1.56 -17.45 10.33
C SER A 129 0.71 -16.61 9.37
N VAL A 130 0.65 -16.98 8.10
CA VAL A 130 -0.08 -16.22 7.06
C VAL A 130 -1.54 -16.00 7.45
N PHE A 131 -2.24 -17.05 7.90
CA PHE A 131 -3.64 -16.96 8.29
C PHE A 131 -3.82 -16.18 9.59
N GLY A 132 -2.92 -16.35 10.57
CA GLY A 132 -2.95 -15.55 11.80
C GLY A 132 -2.81 -14.06 11.50
N ALA A 133 -1.85 -13.69 10.65
CA ALA A 133 -1.63 -12.32 10.23
C ALA A 133 -2.81 -11.72 9.45
N ILE A 134 -3.48 -12.51 8.61
CA ILE A 134 -4.72 -12.09 7.94
C ILE A 134 -5.82 -11.81 8.97
N GLY A 135 -5.99 -12.69 9.96
CA GLY A 135 -6.95 -12.48 11.05
C GLY A 135 -6.66 -11.21 11.85
N ASP A 136 -5.42 -11.03 12.27
CA ASP A 136 -4.96 -9.83 12.99
C ASP A 136 -5.17 -8.57 12.14
N GLY A 137 -4.87 -8.62 10.84
CA GLY A 137 -5.09 -7.52 9.91
C GLY A 137 -6.57 -7.16 9.75
N MET A 138 -7.45 -8.16 9.64
CA MET A 138 -8.89 -7.95 9.50
C MET A 138 -9.46 -7.29 10.76
N VAL A 139 -9.17 -7.87 11.92
CA VAL A 139 -9.66 -7.36 13.22
C VAL A 139 -9.06 -5.99 13.51
N GLY A 140 -7.76 -5.82 13.27
CA GLY A 140 -7.06 -4.55 13.49
C GLY A 140 -7.60 -3.44 12.60
N ALA A 141 -7.83 -3.69 11.30
CA ALA A 141 -8.40 -2.70 10.40
C ALA A 141 -9.86 -2.36 10.74
N LEU A 142 -10.68 -3.36 11.12
CA LEU A 142 -12.07 -3.13 11.54
C LEU A 142 -12.17 -2.27 12.81
N LYS A 143 -11.35 -2.58 13.82
CA LYS A 143 -11.30 -1.81 15.07
C LYS A 143 -10.81 -0.37 14.86
N ASN A 144 -10.03 -0.14 13.80
CA ASN A 144 -9.43 1.15 13.48
C ASN A 144 -10.05 1.84 12.26
N LEU A 145 -11.30 1.53 11.90
CA LEU A 145 -11.97 2.17 10.75
C LEU A 145 -12.03 3.69 10.88
N LEU A 146 -12.33 4.22 12.07
CA LEU A 146 -12.37 5.67 12.30
C LEU A 146 -10.98 6.31 12.17
N PRO A 147 -9.91 5.82 12.85
CA PRO A 147 -8.54 6.25 12.58
C PRO A 147 -8.13 6.17 11.10
N LEU A 148 -8.53 5.11 10.37
CA LEU A 148 -8.25 4.97 8.94
C LEU A 148 -8.95 6.03 8.09
N LEU A 149 -10.16 6.46 8.46
CA LEU A 149 -10.85 7.58 7.81
C LEU A 149 -10.13 8.90 8.06
N VAL A 150 -9.67 9.15 9.29
CA VAL A 150 -8.87 10.34 9.62
C VAL A 150 -7.56 10.32 8.84
N PHE A 151 -6.90 9.16 8.78
CA PHE A 151 -5.71 8.94 7.97
C PHE A 151 -5.97 9.24 6.48
N ALA A 152 -7.12 8.83 5.93
CA ALA A 152 -7.48 9.11 4.53
C ALA A 152 -7.52 10.62 4.25
N VAL A 153 -8.11 11.41 5.15
CA VAL A 153 -8.16 12.88 5.04
C VAL A 153 -6.76 13.46 5.15
N GLY A 154 -5.96 13.02 6.13
CA GLY A 154 -4.57 13.45 6.28
C GLY A 154 -3.72 13.14 5.05
N LEU A 155 -3.87 11.93 4.49
CA LEU A 155 -3.19 11.50 3.26
C LEU A 155 -3.60 12.36 2.06
N LEU A 156 -4.90 12.68 1.92
CA LEU A 156 -5.37 13.57 0.85
C LEU A 156 -4.74 14.97 0.95
N LEU A 157 -4.71 15.55 2.16
CA LEU A 157 -4.07 16.85 2.38
C LEU A 157 -2.56 16.79 2.09
N ALA A 158 -1.87 15.75 2.55
CA ALA A 158 -0.46 15.54 2.29
C ALA A 158 -0.17 15.38 0.78
N LEU A 159 -1.03 14.66 0.05
CA LEU A 159 -0.94 14.52 -1.40
C LEU A 159 -1.11 15.86 -2.12
N ILE A 160 -2.08 16.68 -1.70
CA ILE A 160 -2.28 18.02 -2.27
C ILE A 160 -1.03 18.89 -2.04
N VAL A 161 -0.52 18.93 -0.81
CA VAL A 161 0.69 19.71 -0.48
C VAL A 161 1.90 19.21 -1.28
N GLY A 162 2.09 17.89 -1.35
CA GLY A 162 3.17 17.27 -2.11
C GLY A 162 3.08 17.59 -3.62
N LEU A 163 1.87 17.53 -4.20
CA LEU A 163 1.64 17.85 -5.61
C LEU A 163 1.92 19.33 -5.90
N ILE A 164 1.50 20.24 -5.01
CA ILE A 164 1.80 21.68 -5.14
C ILE A 164 3.31 21.91 -5.08
N ALA A 165 3.99 21.33 -4.08
CA ALA A 165 5.44 21.46 -3.94
C ALA A 165 6.18 20.93 -5.18
N PHE A 166 5.81 19.74 -5.65
CA PHE A 166 6.37 19.16 -6.86
C PHE A 166 6.12 20.04 -8.09
N ALA A 167 4.89 20.52 -8.30
CA ALA A 167 4.53 21.38 -9.42
C ALA A 167 5.32 22.69 -9.41
N LEU A 168 5.55 23.30 -8.25
CA LEU A 168 6.36 24.51 -8.12
C LEU A 168 7.82 24.26 -8.50
N VAL A 169 8.43 23.16 -8.01
CA VAL A 169 9.82 22.82 -8.37
C VAL A 169 9.93 22.49 -9.85
N ALA A 170 9.03 21.65 -10.37
CA ALA A 170 8.92 21.31 -11.78
C ALA A 170 8.81 22.55 -12.67
N PHE A 171 7.96 23.51 -12.29
CA PHE A 171 7.80 24.77 -13.00
C PHE A 171 9.09 25.59 -13.01
N LEU A 172 9.79 25.72 -11.87
CA LEU A 172 11.07 26.42 -11.81
C LEU A 172 12.13 25.77 -12.71
N LEU A 173 12.22 24.44 -12.71
CA LEU A 173 13.13 23.69 -13.59
C LEU A 173 12.78 23.90 -15.07
N ALA A 174 11.49 23.95 -15.41
CA ALA A 174 11.04 24.23 -16.78
C ALA A 174 11.43 25.65 -17.22
N LEU A 175 11.28 26.65 -16.34
CA LEU A 175 11.73 28.02 -16.63
C LEU A 175 13.24 28.09 -16.88
N LEU A 176 14.05 27.40 -16.06
CA LEU A 176 15.50 27.30 -16.27
C LEU A 176 15.84 26.63 -17.61
N GLY A 177 15.11 25.57 -17.98
CA GLY A 177 15.21 24.95 -19.29
C GLY A 177 14.82 25.90 -20.43
N GLY A 178 13.85 26.78 -20.23
CA GLY A 178 13.50 27.83 -21.19
C GLY A 178 14.64 28.84 -21.43
N LEU A 179 15.48 29.09 -20.41
CA LEU A 179 16.60 30.04 -20.49
C LEU A 179 17.86 29.43 -21.13
N VAL A 180 18.16 28.16 -20.86
CA VAL A 180 19.40 27.50 -21.32
C VAL A 180 19.16 26.58 -22.52
N GLY A 181 18.04 25.87 -22.53
CA GLY A 181 17.66 24.89 -23.55
C GLY A 181 16.74 23.79 -22.97
N PRO A 182 15.74 23.28 -23.72
CA PRO A 182 14.75 22.32 -23.22
C PRO A 182 15.34 21.03 -22.64
N TRP A 183 16.52 20.61 -23.14
CA TRP A 183 17.23 19.43 -22.66
C TRP A 183 17.60 19.52 -21.18
N LEU A 184 17.90 20.72 -20.66
CA LEU A 184 18.29 20.91 -19.27
C LEU A 184 17.13 20.62 -18.33
N ALA A 185 15.91 21.05 -18.68
CA ALA A 185 14.72 20.73 -17.90
C ALA A 185 14.49 19.22 -17.81
N ILE A 186 14.65 18.50 -18.93
CA ILE A 186 14.51 17.03 -18.95
C ILE A 186 15.53 16.37 -18.01
N VAL A 187 16.80 16.78 -18.09
CA VAL A 187 17.88 16.22 -17.25
C VAL A 187 17.63 16.49 -15.77
N LEU A 188 17.10 17.66 -15.41
CA LEU A 188 16.81 18.03 -14.02
C LEU A 188 15.51 17.41 -13.48
N MET A 189 14.55 17.07 -14.34
CA MET A 189 13.33 16.36 -13.94
C MET A 189 13.61 14.94 -13.47
N ILE A 190 14.56 14.23 -14.09
CA ILE A 190 14.90 12.86 -13.72
C ILE A 190 15.26 12.72 -12.22
N PRO A 191 16.21 13.48 -11.66
CA PRO A 191 16.52 13.39 -10.23
C PRO A 191 15.37 13.88 -9.34
N LEU A 192 14.55 14.82 -9.81
CA LEU A 192 13.35 15.26 -9.08
C LEU A 192 12.33 14.11 -8.97
N ASP A 193 12.07 13.40 -10.07
CA ASP A 193 11.17 12.23 -10.08
C ASP A 193 11.72 11.11 -9.19
N VAL A 194 13.02 10.85 -9.24
CA VAL A 194 13.68 9.88 -8.35
C VAL A 194 13.50 10.30 -6.88
N ALA A 195 13.72 11.58 -6.55
CA ALA A 195 13.53 12.08 -5.19
C ALA A 195 12.07 11.96 -4.72
N LEU A 196 11.11 12.25 -5.61
CA LEU A 196 9.69 12.07 -5.33
C LEU A 196 9.37 10.61 -5.03
N ILE A 197 9.79 9.68 -5.89
CA ILE A 197 9.54 8.24 -5.71
C ILE A 197 10.17 7.75 -4.41
N LEU A 198 11.42 8.11 -4.11
CA LEU A 198 12.07 7.72 -2.86
C LEU A 198 11.33 8.24 -1.63
N THR A 199 10.86 9.49 -1.68
CA THR A 199 10.05 10.10 -0.61
C THR A 199 8.73 9.37 -0.44
N MET A 200 8.02 9.06 -1.54
CA MET A 200 6.77 8.32 -1.50
C MET A 200 6.96 6.92 -0.90
N PHE A 201 8.04 6.22 -1.26
CA PHE A 201 8.36 4.91 -0.68
C PHE A 201 8.66 5.02 0.82
N ALA A 202 9.46 6.01 1.23
CA ALA A 202 9.76 6.24 2.65
C ALA A 202 8.48 6.53 3.45
N VAL A 203 7.61 7.41 2.96
CA VAL A 203 6.33 7.74 3.60
C VAL A 203 5.40 6.52 3.64
N MET A 204 5.27 5.79 2.53
CA MET A 204 4.40 4.61 2.44
C MET A 204 4.80 3.55 3.46
N PHE A 205 6.06 3.14 3.48
CA PHE A 205 6.52 2.10 4.40
C PHE A 205 6.64 2.58 5.85
N GLY A 206 7.04 3.83 6.07
CA GLY A 206 7.05 4.43 7.42
C GLY A 206 5.64 4.46 8.00
N THR A 207 4.65 4.90 7.22
CA THR A 207 3.24 4.89 7.63
C THR A 207 2.75 3.48 7.90
N MET A 208 3.06 2.51 7.02
CA MET A 208 2.69 1.11 7.25
C MET A 208 3.29 0.56 8.54
N TYR A 209 4.56 0.87 8.82
CA TYR A 209 5.25 0.47 10.02
C TYR A 209 4.62 1.08 11.27
N HIS A 210 4.43 2.40 11.32
CA HIS A 210 3.83 3.07 12.48
C HIS A 210 2.39 2.62 12.72
N LEU A 211 1.58 2.48 11.67
CA LEU A 211 0.21 1.96 11.79
C LEU A 211 0.20 0.53 12.36
N TRP A 212 1.06 -0.36 11.85
CA TRP A 212 1.20 -1.70 12.42
C TRP A 212 1.65 -1.65 13.88
N ARG A 213 2.66 -0.82 14.19
CA ARG A 213 3.22 -0.69 15.54
C ARG A 213 2.20 -0.17 16.52
N ASP A 214 1.40 0.82 16.17
CA ASP A 214 0.42 1.40 17.08
C ASP A 214 -0.78 0.45 17.30
N VAL A 215 -1.07 -0.44 16.35
CA VAL A 215 -2.15 -1.45 16.49
C VAL A 215 -1.66 -2.74 17.18
N CYS A 216 -0.39 -3.10 17.04
CA CYS A 216 0.15 -4.40 17.46
C CYS A 216 1.38 -4.34 18.39
N GLY A 217 1.84 -3.15 18.74
CA GLY A 217 3.06 -2.90 19.52
C GLY A 217 2.86 -3.09 21.02
N ASP A 218 1.64 -2.88 21.51
CA ASP A 218 1.33 -2.87 22.95
C ASP A 218 1.27 -4.27 23.60
N ASP A 219 1.43 -5.35 22.83
CA ASP A 219 1.53 -6.72 23.37
C ASP A 219 2.88 -7.03 24.04
N ILE A 220 3.80 -6.06 24.13
CA ILE A 220 5.02 -6.15 24.95
C ILE A 220 4.80 -5.34 26.24
N ALA A 221 4.47 -6.05 27.33
CA ALA A 221 4.46 -5.61 28.73
C ALA A 221 3.09 -5.22 29.37
N THR A 222 2.30 -6.24 29.72
CA THR A 222 1.60 -6.34 31.04
C THR A 222 1.49 -7.81 31.47
N GLY A 223 2.62 -8.54 31.46
CA GLY A 223 2.65 -9.97 31.82
C GLY A 223 3.87 -10.34 32.65
N MET A 224 3.66 -10.39 33.97
CA MET A 224 4.53 -10.92 35.04
C MET A 224 5.74 -10.08 35.44
N GLU A 225 5.61 -9.41 36.58
CA GLU A 225 6.75 -9.19 37.47
C GLU A 225 7.50 -10.52 37.65
N PRO A 226 8.84 -10.54 37.60
CA PRO A 226 9.59 -11.74 37.91
C PRO A 226 9.24 -12.15 39.34
N ALA A 227 8.77 -13.39 39.51
CA ALA A 227 8.49 -13.95 40.82
C ALA A 227 9.71 -13.73 41.72
N ILE A 228 9.50 -13.00 42.80
CA ILE A 228 10.49 -12.79 43.86
C ILE A 228 10.93 -14.18 44.32
N ALA A 229 12.17 -14.56 44.00
CA ALA A 229 12.77 -15.75 44.56
C ALA A 229 12.99 -15.49 46.06
N ALA A 230 12.36 -16.34 46.88
CA ALA A 230 12.48 -16.37 48.33
C ALA A 230 13.90 -16.77 48.78
#